data_AF-A0A6N4ANV2-F1
#
_entry.id   AF-A0A6N4ANV2-F1
#
_cell.length_a   1.000
_cell.length_b   1.000
_cell.length_c   1.000
_cell.angle_alpha   90.00
_cell.angle_beta   90.00
_cell.angle_gamma   90.00
#
_symmetry.space_group_name_H-M   'P 1'
#
loop_
_entity.id
_entity.type
_entity.pdbx_description
1 polymer ?
#
loop_
_entity_poly.entity_id
_entity_poly.type
_entity_poly.pdbx_seq_one_letter_code
_entity_poly.pdbx_strand_id
1 'polypeptide(L)'
;MTRVRIDKSGLGRDIYITGHCANENSGSAEATLVCAAMTTLAQTIAQNVFDSEDTGDTDIIDVTLRSGQAVISYVTDDDGLNTAVDGICKGFDMLEENYPEYVSCYRSER
;
A
#
# COMPACT_ATOMS: atom_id res chain seq x y z
N MET A 1 9.22 3.03 12.17
CA MET A 1 8.92 1.69 11.63
C MET A 1 7.58 1.74 10.92
N THR A 2 7.61 1.57 9.61
CA THR A 2 6.43 1.43 8.75
C THR A 2 5.94 -0.02 8.79
N ARG A 3 4.63 -0.21 8.89
CA ARG A 3 3.99 -1.53 8.85
C ARG A 3 3.03 -1.61 7.69
N VAL A 4 3.14 -2.68 6.91
CA VAL A 4 2.27 -2.99 5.78
C VAL A 4 1.50 -4.25 6.09
N ARG A 5 0.18 -4.22 5.94
CA ARG A 5 -0.68 -5.39 6.00
C ARG A 5 -1.48 -5.47 4.71
N ILE A 6 -1.41 -6.61 4.04
CA ILE A 6 -2.15 -6.89 2.81
C ILE A 6 -2.97 -8.15 3.04
N ASP A 7 -4.28 -8.01 3.06
CA ASP A 7 -5.21 -9.12 3.13
C ASP A 7 -5.92 -9.27 1.78
N LYS A 8 -6.04 -10.52 1.32
CA LYS A 8 -6.82 -10.88 0.13
C LYS A 8 -7.88 -11.90 0.53
N SER A 9 -9.13 -11.66 0.13
CA SER A 9 -10.26 -12.56 0.39
C SER A 9 -11.22 -12.56 -0.79
N GLY A 10 -11.20 -13.63 -1.59
CA GLY A 10 -11.94 -13.68 -2.85
C GLY A 10 -11.58 -12.51 -3.78
N LEU A 11 -12.58 -11.72 -4.16
CA LEU A 11 -12.45 -10.49 -4.96
C LEU A 11 -12.05 -9.26 -4.11
N GLY A 12 -12.14 -9.37 -2.79
CA GLY A 12 -11.83 -8.29 -1.86
C GLY A 12 -10.35 -8.20 -1.56
N ARG A 13 -9.86 -6.96 -1.43
CA ARG A 13 -8.49 -6.66 -1.06
C ARG A 13 -8.42 -5.50 -0.09
N ASP A 14 -7.69 -5.70 0.99
CA ASP A 14 -7.44 -4.71 2.03
C ASP A 14 -5.94 -4.46 2.19
N ILE A 15 -5.52 -3.20 2.04
CA ILE A 15 -4.13 -2.78 2.18
C ILE A 15 -4.07 -1.67 3.23
N TYR A 16 -3.34 -1.95 4.31
CA TYR A 16 -3.15 -1.02 5.42
C TYR A 16 -1.67 -0.71 5.57
N ILE A 17 -1.32 0.57 5.53
CA ILE A 17 0.06 1.06 5.69
C ILE A 17 0.09 2.10 6.80
N THR A 18 0.88 1.86 7.84
CA THR A 18 1.01 2.78 8.98
C THR A 18 2.47 3.14 9.21
N GLY A 19 2.74 4.35 9.72
CA GLY A 19 4.09 4.81 10.05
C GLY A 19 4.94 5.24 8.86
N HIS A 20 4.37 5.34 7.64
CA HIS A 20 5.07 5.76 6.42
C HIS A 20 5.34 7.27 6.34
N CYS A 21 5.01 8.02 7.40
CA CYS A 21 5.29 9.44 7.54
C CYS A 21 5.65 9.67 9.02
N ALA A 22 6.92 9.88 9.32
CA ALA A 22 7.40 10.27 10.65
C ALA A 22 7.71 11.77 10.66
N ASN A 23 7.36 12.46 11.76
CA ASN A 23 7.58 13.90 11.95
C ASN A 23 9.05 14.30 11.71
N GLU A 24 9.23 15.50 11.16
CA GLU A 24 10.47 16.15 10.67
C GLU A 24 11.65 16.22 11.67
N ASN A 25 11.51 15.73 12.91
CA ASN A 25 12.47 15.88 13.99
C ASN A 25 13.13 14.58 14.47
N SER A 26 12.99 13.44 13.76
CA SER A 26 13.45 12.14 14.30
C SER A 26 14.01 11.10 13.31
N GLY A 27 14.14 11.41 12.02
CA GLY A 27 14.54 10.43 11.00
C GLY A 27 15.96 10.64 10.44
N SER A 28 16.68 9.53 10.20
CA SER A 28 17.86 9.52 9.32
C SER A 28 17.44 9.88 7.88
N ALA A 29 18.39 10.29 7.02
CA ALA A 29 18.12 10.52 5.61
C ALA A 29 17.50 9.28 4.92
N GLU A 30 17.95 8.08 5.32
CA GLU A 30 17.41 6.80 4.87
C GLU A 30 15.95 6.61 5.27
N ALA A 31 15.58 6.94 6.52
CA ALA A 31 14.18 6.85 6.97
C ALA A 31 13.25 7.75 6.13
N THR A 32 13.72 8.95 5.77
CA THR A 32 12.96 9.87 4.90
C THR A 32 12.79 9.30 3.48
N LEU A 33 13.83 8.69 2.92
CA LEU A 33 13.77 8.05 1.60
C LEU A 33 12.80 6.86 1.59
N VAL A 34 12.86 6.01 2.63
CA VAL A 34 11.93 4.89 2.77
C VAL A 34 10.49 5.38 2.94
N CYS A 35 10.26 6.43 3.74
CA CYS A 35 8.91 7.03 3.87
C CYS A 35 8.38 7.56 2.54
N ALA A 36 9.23 8.23 1.75
CA ALA A 36 8.85 8.72 0.42
C ALA A 36 8.48 7.55 -0.52
N ALA A 37 9.30 6.50 -0.57
CA ALA A 37 9.02 5.31 -1.37
C ALA A 37 7.70 4.63 -0.97
N MET A 38 7.48 4.45 0.33
CA MET A 38 6.24 3.89 0.87
C MET A 38 5.01 4.74 0.51
N THR A 39 5.13 6.06 0.61
CA THR A 39 4.07 7.01 0.25
C THR A 39 3.74 6.92 -1.24
N THR A 40 4.76 6.89 -2.10
CA THR A 40 4.58 6.78 -3.55
C THR A 40 3.87 5.48 -3.91
N LEU A 41 4.32 4.33 -3.39
CA LEU A 41 3.68 3.04 -3.66
C LEU A 41 2.21 3.02 -3.21
N ALA A 42 1.91 3.54 -2.01
CA ALA A 42 0.55 3.65 -1.51
C ALA A 42 -0.34 4.52 -2.42
N GLN A 43 0.17 5.68 -2.84
CA GLN A 43 -0.54 6.59 -3.76
C GLN A 43 -0.75 5.95 -5.12
N THR A 44 0.22 5.20 -5.65
CA THR A 44 0.09 4.50 -6.93
C THR A 44 -1.01 3.44 -6.87
N ILE A 45 -1.09 2.65 -5.79
CA ILE A 45 -2.17 1.68 -5.61
C ILE A 45 -3.52 2.40 -5.58
N ALA A 46 -3.66 3.44 -4.76
CA ALA A 46 -4.90 4.18 -4.65
C ALA A 46 -5.36 4.75 -6.01
N GLN A 47 -4.43 5.28 -6.81
CA GLN A 47 -4.76 5.78 -8.14
C GLN A 47 -5.24 4.68 -9.09
N ASN A 48 -4.61 3.50 -9.10
CA ASN A 48 -5.07 2.39 -9.92
C ASN A 48 -6.48 1.92 -9.51
N VAL A 49 -6.78 1.95 -8.21
CA VAL A 49 -8.11 1.61 -7.69
C VAL A 49 -9.16 2.63 -8.14
N PHE A 50 -8.86 3.93 -8.06
CA PHE A 50 -9.75 4.97 -8.58
C PHE A 50 -9.96 4.86 -10.10
N ASP A 51 -8.89 4.61 -10.85
CA ASP A 51 -8.97 4.49 -12.31
C ASP A 51 -9.84 3.29 -12.75
N SER A 52 -9.82 2.19 -11.99
CA SER A 52 -10.66 1.00 -12.23
C SER A 52 -12.10 1.16 -11.71
N GLU A 53 -12.32 1.94 -10.65
CA GLU A 53 -13.68 2.33 -10.23
C GLU A 53 -14.37 3.14 -11.34
N ASP A 54 -13.65 4.05 -12.00
CA ASP A 54 -14.16 4.87 -13.09
C ASP A 54 -14.59 4.03 -14.33
N THR A 55 -14.07 2.81 -14.51
CA THR A 55 -14.52 1.89 -15.57
C THR A 55 -15.70 1.01 -15.15
N GLY A 56 -16.00 0.95 -13.85
CA GLY A 56 -17.11 0.19 -13.26
C GLY A 56 -16.78 -1.26 -12.89
N ASP A 57 -15.51 -1.65 -12.94
CA ASP A 57 -15.03 -3.01 -12.64
C ASP A 57 -14.55 -3.16 -11.18
N THR A 58 -14.54 -2.07 -10.42
CA THR A 58 -14.08 -2.02 -9.03
C THR A 58 -15.03 -1.22 -8.14
N ASP A 59 -15.41 -1.79 -7.00
CA ASP A 59 -16.14 -1.10 -5.94
C ASP A 59 -15.17 -0.70 -4.81
N ILE A 60 -15.04 0.59 -4.55
CA ILE A 60 -14.23 1.11 -3.44
C ILE A 60 -15.00 0.99 -2.11
N ILE A 61 -14.40 0.36 -1.11
CA ILE A 61 -14.93 0.29 0.26
C ILE A 61 -14.40 1.47 1.09
N ASP A 62 -13.07 1.68 1.10
CA ASP A 62 -12.41 2.78 1.81
C ASP A 62 -11.05 3.09 1.18
N VAL A 63 -10.83 4.35 0.80
CA VAL A 63 -9.51 4.87 0.48
C VAL A 63 -9.24 6.09 1.36
N THR A 64 -8.36 5.91 2.35
CA THR A 64 -7.92 6.96 3.25
C THR A 64 -6.41 7.14 3.11
N LEU A 65 -5.96 8.29 2.63
CA LEU A 65 -4.55 8.67 2.56
C LEU A 65 -4.28 9.85 3.50
N ARG A 66 -3.57 9.60 4.60
CA ARG A 66 -3.21 10.60 5.60
C ARG A 66 -1.73 10.46 5.96
N SER A 67 -1.16 11.52 6.55
CA SER A 67 0.20 11.48 7.08
C SER A 67 0.36 10.32 8.05
N GLY A 68 1.11 9.30 7.63
CA GLY A 68 1.45 8.14 8.45
C GLY A 68 0.38 7.05 8.48
N GLN A 69 -0.70 7.18 7.72
CA GLN A 69 -1.73 6.15 7.58
C GLN A 69 -2.32 6.12 6.16
N ALA A 70 -2.24 4.98 5.50
CA ALA A 70 -2.95 4.69 4.26
C ALA A 70 -3.82 3.45 4.45
N VAL A 71 -5.08 3.54 4.04
CA VAL A 71 -6.03 2.44 3.97
C VAL A 71 -6.56 2.41 2.54
N ILE A 72 -6.51 1.25 1.90
CA ILE A 72 -7.02 1.02 0.55
C ILE A 72 -7.75 -0.32 0.59
N SER A 73 -9.07 -0.26 0.56
CA SER A 73 -9.98 -1.40 0.65
C SER A 73 -10.96 -1.34 -0.51
N TYR A 74 -11.03 -2.41 -1.29
CA TYR A 74 -11.83 -2.47 -2.50
C TYR A 74 -12.20 -3.92 -2.85
N VAL A 75 -13.21 -4.07 -3.70
CA VAL A 75 -13.62 -5.33 -4.31
C VAL A 75 -13.51 -5.18 -5.82
N THR A 76 -12.88 -6.12 -6.49
CA THR A 76 -12.70 -6.05 -7.95
C THR A 76 -12.65 -7.44 -8.59
N ASP A 77 -13.17 -7.55 -9.81
CA ASP A 77 -12.89 -8.66 -10.72
C ASP A 77 -11.96 -8.25 -11.88
N ASP A 78 -11.40 -7.04 -11.85
CA ASP A 78 -10.41 -6.55 -12.80
C ASP A 78 -9.05 -7.24 -12.56
N ASP A 79 -8.75 -8.22 -13.40
CA ASP A 79 -7.46 -8.94 -13.41
C ASP A 79 -6.26 -8.00 -13.69
N GLY A 80 -6.48 -6.91 -14.43
CA GLY A 80 -5.49 -5.88 -14.72
C GLY A 80 -5.12 -5.11 -13.46
N LEU A 81 -6.13 -4.61 -12.73
CA LEU A 81 -5.94 -3.97 -11.42
C LEU A 81 -5.26 -4.92 -10.44
N ASN A 82 -5.71 -6.18 -10.35
CA ASN A 82 -5.12 -7.18 -9.46
C ASN A 82 -3.64 -7.39 -9.76
N THR A 83 -3.28 -7.53 -11.04
CA THR A 83 -1.89 -7.68 -11.48
C THR A 83 -1.04 -6.45 -11.16
N ALA A 84 -1.58 -5.25 -11.43
CA ALA A 84 -0.89 -4.00 -11.14
C ALA A 84 -0.63 -3.85 -9.63
N VAL A 85 -1.62 -4.07 -8.79
CA VAL A 85 -1.48 -3.97 -7.33
C VAL A 85 -0.55 -5.06 -6.79
N ASP A 86 -0.58 -6.28 -7.31
CA ASP A 86 0.38 -7.33 -6.94
C ASP A 86 1.82 -6.92 -7.27
N GLY A 87 2.04 -6.34 -8.45
CA GLY A 87 3.33 -5.80 -8.85
C GLY A 87 3.80 -4.66 -7.94
N ILE A 88 2.92 -3.71 -7.59
CA ILE A 88 3.27 -2.61 -6.68
C ILE A 88 3.55 -3.14 -5.27
N CYS A 89 2.80 -4.14 -4.82
CA CYS A 89 3.02 -4.79 -3.53
C CYS A 89 4.39 -5.47 -3.46
N LYS A 90 5.01 -5.90 -4.59
CA LYS A 90 6.40 -6.37 -4.59
C LYS A 90 7.39 -5.27 -4.21
N GLY A 91 7.07 -4.01 -4.46
CA GLY A 91 7.85 -2.88 -3.96
C GLY A 91 7.93 -2.84 -2.43
N PHE A 92 6.86 -3.23 -1.72
CA PHE A 92 6.90 -3.34 -0.26
C PHE A 92 7.79 -4.48 0.22
N ASP A 93 7.72 -5.65 -0.43
CA ASP A 93 8.59 -6.79 -0.12
C ASP A 93 10.07 -6.39 -0.31
N MET A 94 10.39 -5.72 -1.42
CA MET A 94 11.74 -5.22 -1.68
C MET A 94 12.21 -4.21 -0.62
N LEU A 95 11.33 -3.33 -0.14
CA LEU A 95 11.68 -2.37 0.91
C LEU A 95 11.90 -3.07 2.27
N GLU A 96 11.12 -4.09 2.63
CA GLU A 96 11.37 -4.89 3.83
C GLU A 96 12.70 -5.65 3.73
N GLU A 97 13.02 -6.24 2.58
CA GLU A 97 14.28 -6.99 2.39
C GLU A 97 15.53 -6.09 2.49
N ASN A 98 15.47 -4.88 1.93
CA ASN A 98 16.62 -3.97 1.87
C ASN A 98 16.71 -3.02 3.06
N TYR A 99 15.58 -2.76 3.73
CA TYR A 99 15.45 -1.81 4.84
C TYR A 99 14.61 -2.40 6.00
N PRO A 100 14.97 -3.58 6.52
CA PRO A 100 14.16 -4.33 7.50
C PRO A 100 14.01 -3.62 8.85
N GLU A 101 14.89 -2.68 9.18
CA GLU A 101 14.80 -1.82 10.36
C GLU A 101 13.74 -0.72 10.23
N TYR A 102 13.25 -0.47 9.00
CA TYR A 102 12.29 0.58 8.69
C TYR A 102 10.94 0.06 8.21
N VAL A 103 10.88 -1.11 7.55
CA VAL A 103 9.64 -1.67 6.96
C VAL A 103 9.43 -3.10 7.40
N SER A 104 8.17 -3.45 7.71
CA SER A 104 7.76 -4.83 7.94
C SER A 104 6.42 -5.09 7.27
N CYS A 105 6.34 -6.22 6.56
CA CYS A 105 5.17 -6.61 5.78
C CYS A 105 4.53 -7.86 6.38
N TYR A 106 3.20 -7.87 6.39
CA TYR A 106 2.38 -9.02 6.73
C TYR A 106 1.36 -9.25 5.61
N ARG A 107 1.24 -10.50 5.17
CA ARG A 107 0.29 -10.90 4.13
C ARG A 107 -0.61 -12.02 4.65
N SER A 108 -1.89 -11.92 4.37
CA SER A 108 -2.85 -13.00 4.60
C SER A 108 -3.68 -13.24 3.35
N GLU A 109 -3.87 -14.51 3.02
CA GLU A 109 -4.81 -14.95 1.99
C GLU A 109 -5.83 -15.88 2.64
N ARG A 110 -7.12 -15.63 2.40
CA ARG A 110 -8.23 -16.41 2.94
C ARG A 110 -9.22 -16.82 1.86
#